data_AF-A0A944CJH4-F1
#
_entry.id   AF-A0A944CJH4-F1
#
_cell.length_a   1.000
_cell.length_b   1.000
_cell.length_c   1.000
_cell.angle_alpha   90.00
_cell.angle_beta   90.00
_cell.angle_gamma   90.00
#
_symmetry.space_group_name_H-M   'P 1'
#
loop_
_entity.id
_entity.type
_entity.pdbx_description
1 polymer ?
#
loop_
_entity_poly.entity_id
_entity_poly.type
_entity_poly.pdbx_seq_one_letter_code
_entity_poly.pdbx_strand_id
1 'polypeptide(L)'
;MKRKNVLLLLVFIIILTGGMVYWFYLAPPATFPDKEKIKDTLMNRHNRINIAEIQDSIFLDDEHVYIPFTTKTESHGISLWEWKKHEWQLTSLSTGNMPLIWKIEPDDPATHYIMWNLHPKNNLDYLTFYLIKERGYSVTEGKHQYDPGVQMDFRAEVEEQSYGYSPIPPEWQEYVEAENQQMEAMKPDPFFAGFFPPTQYYFGWQSISKNGTIEYPSYPDNNGFGSGGQSTEDLRFLNENEVYQK
;
A
#
# COMPACT_ATOMS: atom_id res chain seq x y z
N MET A 1 16.96 8.40 53.09
CA MET A 1 18.04 8.39 52.07
C MET A 1 18.62 9.79 51.96
N LYS A 2 19.96 9.94 51.92
CA LYS A 2 20.59 11.24 51.63
C LYS A 2 20.12 11.72 50.25
N ARG A 3 19.78 13.01 50.08
CA ARG A 3 19.28 13.61 48.83
C ARG A 3 20.06 13.15 47.57
N LYS A 4 21.39 12.97 47.72
CA LYS A 4 22.30 12.47 46.68
C LYS A 4 22.00 11.04 46.19
N ASN A 5 21.57 10.14 47.08
CA ASN A 5 21.25 8.75 46.72
C ASN A 5 19.91 8.63 46.01
N VAL A 6 18.95 9.52 46.33
CA VAL A 6 17.67 9.61 45.62
C VAL A 6 17.87 10.14 44.20
N LEU A 7 18.74 11.15 44.04
CA LEU A 7 19.10 11.69 42.72
C LEU A 7 19.76 10.64 41.83
N LEU A 8 20.72 9.87 42.38
CA LEU A 8 21.39 8.77 41.66
C LEU A 8 20.41 7.67 41.23
N LEU A 9 19.46 7.31 42.11
CA LEU A 9 18.42 6.34 41.78
C LEU A 9 17.52 6.83 40.65
N LEU A 10 17.12 8.11 40.68
CA LEU A 10 16.32 8.73 39.62
C LEU A 10 17.03 8.74 38.27
N VAL A 11 18.31 9.13 38.24
CA VAL A 11 19.13 9.10 37.01
C VAL A 11 19.26 7.68 36.48
N PHE A 12 19.48 6.69 37.36
CA PHE A 12 19.55 5.28 36.96
C PHE A 12 18.23 4.81 36.35
N ILE A 13 17.09 5.14 36.97
CA ILE A 13 15.76 4.80 36.44
C ILE A 13 15.57 5.43 35.06
N ILE A 14 15.91 6.72 34.87
CA ILE A 14 15.78 7.42 33.58
C ILE A 14 16.65 6.78 32.50
N ILE A 15 17.89 6.40 32.82
CA ILE A 15 18.78 5.71 31.87
C ILE A 15 18.20 4.33 31.52
N LEU A 16 17.65 3.62 32.50
CA LEU A 16 17.13 2.27 32.30
C LEU A 16 15.81 2.27 31.51
N THR A 17 14.90 3.22 31.78
CA THR A 17 13.71 3.42 30.94
C THR A 17 14.07 3.95 29.56
N GLY A 18 15.02 4.89 29.46
CA GLY A 18 15.51 5.38 28.17
C GLY A 18 16.12 4.26 27.32
N GLY A 19 16.93 3.40 27.94
CA GLY A 19 17.51 2.22 27.28
C GLY A 19 16.46 1.20 26.88
N MET A 20 15.45 0.94 27.72
CA MET A 20 14.33 0.06 27.37
C MET A 20 13.50 0.62 26.21
N VAL A 21 13.21 1.93 26.19
CA VAL A 21 12.48 2.58 25.08
C VAL A 21 13.31 2.53 23.80
N TYR A 22 14.59 2.86 23.87
CA TYR A 22 15.50 2.77 22.73
C TYR A 22 15.54 1.35 22.16
N TRP A 23 15.74 0.36 23.02
CA TRP A 23 15.77 -1.04 22.60
C TRP A 23 14.42 -1.48 22.00
N PHE A 24 13.29 -1.08 22.59
CA PHE A 24 11.98 -1.53 22.12
C PHE A 24 11.53 -0.90 20.80
N TYR A 25 11.92 0.35 20.51
CA TYR A 25 11.41 1.11 19.37
C TYR A 25 12.45 1.45 18.30
N LEU A 26 13.75 1.42 18.60
CA LEU A 26 14.83 1.86 17.69
C LEU A 26 15.86 0.75 17.41
N ALA A 27 15.55 -0.49 17.78
CA ALA A 27 16.42 -1.61 17.45
C ALA A 27 16.39 -1.87 15.94
N PRO A 28 17.57 -1.91 15.27
CA PRO A 28 17.63 -2.10 13.84
C PRO A 28 17.05 -3.47 13.44
N PRO A 29 16.51 -3.57 12.22
CA PRO A 29 16.03 -4.83 11.67
C PRO A 29 17.04 -5.96 11.73
N ALA A 30 16.59 -7.13 12.19
CA ALA A 30 17.36 -8.36 12.00
C ALA A 30 17.34 -8.75 10.51
N THR A 31 18.25 -9.64 10.13
CA THR A 31 18.28 -10.18 8.76
C THR A 31 16.91 -10.76 8.38
N PHE A 32 16.42 -10.35 7.20
CA PHE A 32 15.16 -10.81 6.67
C PHE A 32 15.14 -12.35 6.50
N PRO A 33 14.01 -13.03 6.73
CA PRO A 33 13.91 -14.48 6.57
C PRO A 33 14.31 -14.95 5.16
N ASP A 34 14.87 -16.16 5.06
CA ASP A 34 15.11 -16.79 3.76
C ASP A 34 13.80 -17.26 3.08
N LYS A 35 13.89 -17.57 1.78
CA LYS A 35 12.74 -17.97 0.96
C LYS A 35 11.97 -19.18 1.52
N GLU A 36 12.65 -20.14 2.15
CA GLU A 36 11.99 -21.33 2.73
C GLU A 36 11.20 -20.96 3.98
N LYS A 37 11.76 -20.12 4.85
CA LYS A 37 11.07 -19.62 6.05
C LYS A 37 9.91 -18.70 5.71
N ILE A 38 10.03 -17.87 4.67
CA ILE A 38 8.92 -17.06 4.14
C ILE A 38 7.79 -17.99 3.71
N LYS A 39 8.11 -18.99 2.87
CA LYS A 39 7.15 -19.95 2.34
C LYS A 39 6.40 -20.69 3.45
N ASP A 40 7.13 -21.20 4.44
CA ASP A 40 6.56 -21.86 5.61
C ASP A 40 5.64 -20.92 6.40
N THR A 41 6.06 -19.67 6.62
CA THR A 41 5.23 -18.68 7.35
C THR A 41 3.94 -18.36 6.60
N LEU A 42 4.00 -18.16 5.28
CA LEU A 42 2.83 -17.88 4.46
C LEU A 42 1.84 -19.05 4.47
N MET A 43 2.34 -20.28 4.34
CA MET A 43 1.52 -21.50 4.35
C MET A 43 0.92 -21.79 5.73
N ASN A 44 1.68 -21.63 6.81
CA ASN A 44 1.24 -21.92 8.18
C ASN A 44 0.19 -20.93 8.69
N ARG A 45 0.28 -19.65 8.31
CA ARG A 45 -0.76 -18.66 8.67
C ARG A 45 -2.03 -18.82 7.85
N HIS A 46 -1.93 -19.39 6.65
CA HIS A 46 -3.03 -19.49 5.71
C HIS A 46 -3.11 -20.87 5.05
N ASN A 47 -3.80 -21.80 5.69
CA ASN A 47 -4.01 -23.19 5.22
C ASN A 47 -4.68 -23.33 3.83
N ARG A 48 -5.04 -22.22 3.17
CA ARG A 48 -5.68 -22.17 1.85
C ARG A 48 -4.71 -21.85 0.73
N ILE A 49 -3.48 -21.43 1.03
CA ILE A 49 -2.52 -20.97 0.02
C ILE A 49 -1.35 -21.94 -0.06
N ASN A 50 -1.18 -22.53 -1.25
CA ASN A 50 -0.05 -23.39 -1.55
C ASN A 50 0.97 -22.64 -2.39
N ILE A 51 1.99 -22.08 -1.75
CA ILE A 51 3.06 -21.35 -2.43
C ILE A 51 3.89 -22.33 -3.28
N ALA A 52 4.10 -21.99 -4.55
CA ALA A 52 5.04 -22.67 -5.43
C ALA A 52 6.44 -22.09 -5.22
N GLU A 53 6.59 -20.79 -5.43
CA GLU A 53 7.87 -20.10 -5.47
C GLU A 53 7.78 -18.68 -4.88
N ILE A 54 8.82 -18.27 -4.15
CA ILE A 54 9.07 -16.86 -3.81
C ILE A 54 9.92 -16.26 -4.92
N GLN A 55 9.35 -15.32 -5.68
CA GLN A 55 9.98 -14.77 -6.87
C GLN A 55 11.17 -13.88 -6.48
N ASP A 56 10.96 -12.94 -5.56
CA ASP A 56 12.01 -12.02 -5.09
C ASP A 56 11.82 -11.56 -3.64
N SER A 57 12.81 -10.82 -3.11
CA SER A 57 12.74 -10.12 -1.84
C SER A 57 13.13 -8.65 -2.02
N ILE A 58 12.12 -7.79 -2.16
CA ILE A 58 12.29 -6.39 -2.52
C ILE A 58 12.17 -5.55 -1.25
N PHE A 59 13.29 -4.95 -0.83
CA PHE A 59 13.33 -4.01 0.27
C PHE A 59 12.88 -2.63 -0.23
N LEU A 60 11.76 -2.13 0.31
CA LEU A 60 11.29 -0.77 0.03
C LEU A 60 12.10 0.24 0.86
N ASP A 61 12.44 -0.16 2.09
CA ASP A 61 13.37 0.48 3.01
C ASP A 61 13.97 -0.57 3.96
N ASP A 62 14.54 -0.15 5.09
CA ASP A 62 15.13 -1.05 6.07
C ASP A 62 14.09 -1.91 6.81
N GLU A 63 12.85 -1.44 6.96
CA GLU A 63 11.79 -2.01 7.80
C GLU A 63 10.61 -2.60 7.01
N HIS A 64 10.55 -2.42 5.68
CA HIS A 64 9.44 -2.83 4.83
C HIS A 64 9.91 -3.64 3.62
N VAL A 65 9.32 -4.83 3.46
CA VAL A 65 9.68 -5.76 2.39
C VAL A 65 8.44 -6.21 1.63
N TYR A 66 8.51 -6.04 0.31
CA TYR A 66 7.56 -6.52 -0.66
C TYR A 66 8.04 -7.86 -1.24
N ILE A 67 7.19 -8.88 -1.16
CA ILE A 67 7.48 -10.23 -1.65
C ILE A 67 6.44 -10.66 -2.70
N PRO A 68 6.81 -10.68 -3.99
CA PRO A 68 6.03 -11.36 -5.02
C PRO A 68 6.24 -12.88 -4.95
N PHE A 69 5.16 -13.63 -5.06
CA PHE A 69 5.19 -15.09 -5.07
C PHE A 69 4.19 -15.68 -6.06
N THR A 70 4.42 -16.94 -6.42
CA THR A 70 3.46 -17.73 -7.20
C THR A 70 2.91 -18.88 -6.36
N THR A 71 1.67 -19.28 -6.64
CA THR A 71 1.06 -20.46 -6.02
C THR A 71 1.16 -21.68 -6.94
N LYS A 72 0.95 -22.87 -6.38
CA LYS A 72 0.87 -24.12 -7.16
C LYS A 72 -0.34 -24.16 -8.11
N THR A 73 -1.30 -23.26 -7.92
CA THR A 73 -2.46 -23.07 -8.82
C THR A 73 -2.20 -22.01 -9.89
N GLU A 74 -0.94 -21.60 -10.08
CA GLU A 74 -0.52 -20.55 -11.02
C GLU A 74 -1.10 -19.15 -10.73
N SER A 75 -1.55 -18.89 -9.49
CA SER A 75 -1.92 -17.54 -9.05
C SER A 75 -0.67 -16.72 -8.74
N HIS A 76 -0.70 -15.44 -9.06
CA HIS A 76 0.34 -14.48 -8.69
C HIS A 76 -0.11 -13.67 -7.48
N GLY A 77 0.74 -13.63 -6.46
CA GLY A 77 0.41 -13.03 -5.18
C GLY A 77 1.48 -12.09 -4.67
N ILE A 78 1.09 -11.32 -3.67
CA ILE A 78 1.88 -10.29 -3.00
C ILE A 78 1.79 -10.55 -1.50
N SER A 79 2.93 -10.51 -0.81
CA SER A 79 2.96 -10.44 0.64
C SER A 79 3.82 -9.28 1.11
N LEU A 80 3.33 -8.59 2.14
CA LEU A 80 3.95 -7.39 2.70
C LEU A 80 4.43 -7.71 4.11
N TRP A 81 5.65 -7.31 4.39
CA TRP A 81 6.35 -7.63 5.62
C TRP A 81 6.90 -6.38 6.25
N GLU A 82 6.73 -6.28 7.56
CA GLU A 82 7.18 -5.12 8.32
C GLU A 82 7.99 -5.57 9.53
N TRP A 83 9.10 -4.87 9.79
CA TRP A 83 9.87 -5.04 11.00
C TRP A 83 9.17 -4.33 12.16
N LYS A 84 8.55 -5.11 13.05
CA LYS A 84 7.89 -4.57 14.23
C LYS A 84 8.17 -5.43 15.44
N LYS A 85 8.43 -4.79 16.58
CA LYS A 85 8.64 -5.46 17.87
C LYS A 85 9.72 -6.55 17.83
N HIS A 86 10.81 -6.27 17.11
CA HIS A 86 11.96 -7.17 16.93
C HIS A 86 11.71 -8.43 16.09
N GLU A 87 10.67 -8.44 15.26
CA GLU A 87 10.44 -9.53 14.33
C GLU A 87 9.86 -9.03 13.02
N TRP A 88 10.17 -9.74 11.94
CA TRP A 88 9.52 -9.55 10.66
C TRP A 88 8.12 -10.15 10.72
N GLN A 89 7.12 -9.29 10.61
CA GLN A 89 5.71 -9.66 10.67
C GLN A 89 5.09 -9.56 9.28
N LEU A 90 4.37 -10.61 8.88
CA LEU A 90 3.49 -10.56 7.72
C LEU A 90 2.31 -9.63 8.04
N THR A 91 2.22 -8.49 7.36
CA THR A 91 1.18 -7.48 7.58
C THR A 91 0.02 -7.61 6.61
N SER A 92 0.31 -8.01 5.36
CA SER A 92 -0.71 -8.25 4.35
C SER A 92 -0.29 -9.37 3.41
N LEU A 93 -1.30 -10.04 2.86
CA LEU A 93 -1.17 -11.12 1.90
C LEU A 93 -2.33 -11.01 0.92
N SER A 94 -2.04 -11.01 -0.37
CA SER A 94 -3.04 -11.10 -1.43
C SER A 94 -2.61 -12.15 -2.43
N THR A 95 -3.53 -13.03 -2.83
CA THR A 95 -3.36 -13.90 -4.01
C THR A 95 -4.18 -13.40 -5.20
N GLY A 96 -4.69 -12.17 -5.12
CA GLY A 96 -5.43 -11.54 -6.21
C GLY A 96 -4.48 -10.98 -7.26
N ASN A 97 -4.90 -11.03 -8.52
CA ASN A 97 -4.13 -10.51 -9.66
C ASN A 97 -4.37 -9.00 -9.88
N MET A 98 -4.43 -8.24 -8.79
CA MET A 98 -4.70 -6.80 -8.83
C MET A 98 -3.49 -6.07 -8.26
N PRO A 99 -3.06 -4.97 -8.91
CA PRO A 99 -2.16 -4.03 -8.26
C PRO A 99 -2.79 -3.47 -6.98
N LEU A 100 -1.95 -3.14 -6.02
CA LEU A 100 -2.34 -2.54 -4.76
C LEU A 100 -1.38 -1.40 -4.39
N ILE A 101 -1.85 -0.46 -3.60
CA ILE A 101 -1.02 0.56 -2.95
C ILE A 101 -0.80 0.18 -1.50
N TRP A 102 0.45 0.21 -1.07
CA TRP A 102 0.80 0.17 0.34
C TRP A 102 1.19 1.57 0.81
N LYS A 103 0.40 2.10 1.76
CA LYS A 103 0.63 3.38 2.42
C LYS A 103 1.38 3.11 3.73
N ILE A 104 2.71 3.06 3.70
CA ILE A 104 3.49 2.73 4.90
C ILE A 104 3.17 3.73 6.02
N GLU A 105 3.25 5.02 5.71
CA GLU A 105 2.71 6.11 6.52
C GLU A 105 1.52 6.74 5.77
N PRO A 106 0.26 6.53 6.20
CA PRO A 106 -0.92 7.05 5.50
C PRO A 106 -0.94 8.57 5.31
N ASP A 107 -0.29 9.31 6.20
CA ASP A 107 -0.23 10.77 6.18
C ASP A 107 0.95 11.31 5.36
N ASP A 108 1.93 10.48 4.97
CA ASP A 108 3.07 10.85 4.13
C ASP A 108 3.00 10.16 2.76
N PRO A 109 2.54 10.87 1.71
CA PRO A 109 2.46 10.37 0.34
C PRO A 109 3.78 9.84 -0.23
N ALA A 110 4.94 10.31 0.26
CA ALA A 110 6.24 9.84 -0.21
C ALA A 110 6.52 8.37 0.14
N THR A 111 5.82 7.84 1.15
CA THR A 111 5.93 6.43 1.59
C THR A 111 4.90 5.51 0.93
N HIS A 112 4.19 5.98 -0.09
CA HIS A 112 3.17 5.21 -0.79
C HIS A 112 3.76 4.50 -2.01
N TYR A 113 3.58 3.19 -2.07
CA TYR A 113 4.11 2.35 -3.14
C TYR A 113 2.98 1.59 -3.85
N ILE A 114 2.94 1.73 -5.17
CA ILE A 114 2.14 0.89 -6.07
C ILE A 114 2.92 -0.39 -6.32
N MET A 115 2.28 -1.55 -6.19
CA MET A 115 2.92 -2.85 -6.42
C MET A 115 1.98 -3.73 -7.24
N TRP A 116 2.57 -4.58 -8.08
CA TRP A 116 1.83 -5.51 -8.92
C TRP A 116 2.58 -6.82 -9.06
N ASN A 117 1.83 -7.92 -9.19
CA ASN A 117 2.34 -9.21 -9.62
C ASN A 117 1.28 -9.88 -10.49
N LEU A 118 1.51 -9.90 -11.80
CA LEU A 118 0.54 -10.29 -12.82
C LEU A 118 1.09 -11.47 -13.63
N HIS A 119 0.20 -12.39 -13.99
CA HIS A 119 0.59 -13.60 -14.70
C HIS A 119 1.19 -13.29 -16.11
N PRO A 120 2.36 -13.83 -16.49
CA PRO A 120 3.01 -13.53 -17.78
C PRO A 120 2.16 -13.84 -19.03
N LYS A 121 1.27 -14.84 -18.95
CA LYS A 121 0.31 -15.17 -20.04
C LYS A 121 -0.65 -14.03 -20.39
N ASN A 122 -0.79 -13.00 -19.54
CA ASN A 122 -1.58 -11.82 -19.86
C ASN A 122 -0.95 -10.97 -20.98
N ASN A 123 0.30 -11.24 -21.37
CA ASN A 123 1.01 -10.60 -22.49
C ASN A 123 0.91 -9.06 -22.46
N LEU A 124 1.12 -8.52 -21.25
CA LEU A 124 1.08 -7.09 -20.97
C LEU A 124 2.28 -6.40 -21.64
N ASP A 125 2.04 -5.17 -22.09
CA ASP A 125 3.08 -4.23 -22.52
C ASP A 125 3.40 -3.29 -21.34
N TYR A 126 2.37 -2.63 -20.81
CA TYR A 126 2.49 -1.74 -19.67
C TYR A 126 1.20 -1.68 -18.83
N LEU A 127 1.35 -1.16 -17.62
CA LEU A 127 0.24 -0.75 -16.76
C LEU A 127 0.14 0.77 -16.80
N THR A 128 -1.08 1.28 -16.79
CA THR A 128 -1.34 2.69 -16.50
C THR A 128 -2.08 2.79 -15.19
N PHE A 129 -1.53 3.55 -14.26
CA PHE A 129 -2.11 3.85 -12.97
C PHE A 129 -2.69 5.25 -12.99
N TYR A 130 -3.75 5.46 -12.22
CA TYR A 130 -4.48 6.72 -12.17
C TYR A 130 -4.71 7.16 -10.73
N LEU A 131 -4.59 8.47 -10.51
CA LEU A 131 -5.20 9.15 -9.36
C LEU A 131 -6.39 9.94 -9.90
N ILE A 132 -7.58 9.67 -9.38
CA ILE A 132 -8.83 10.28 -9.84
C ILE A 132 -9.56 10.93 -8.67
N LYS A 133 -9.92 12.21 -8.84
CA LYS A 133 -10.96 12.89 -8.07
C LYS A 133 -12.13 13.18 -9.00
N GLU A 134 -13.30 12.67 -8.67
CA GLU A 134 -14.50 12.96 -9.45
C GLU A 134 -14.93 14.41 -9.27
N ARG A 135 -15.50 14.98 -10.32
CA ARG A 135 -16.09 16.33 -10.24
C ARG A 135 -17.33 16.28 -9.33
N GLY A 136 -17.43 17.22 -8.41
CA GLY A 136 -18.57 17.39 -7.53
C GLY A 136 -19.33 18.66 -7.86
N TYR A 137 -20.65 18.63 -7.68
CA TYR A 137 -21.44 19.86 -7.64
C TYR A 137 -22.56 19.68 -6.63
N SER A 138 -22.65 20.60 -5.69
CA SER A 138 -23.68 20.60 -4.65
C SER A 138 -24.30 21.99 -4.50
N VAL A 139 -25.56 22.02 -4.08
CA VAL A 139 -26.28 23.26 -3.75
C VAL A 139 -26.88 23.12 -2.37
N THR A 140 -26.43 23.96 -1.44
CA THR A 140 -26.92 23.98 -0.05
C THR A 140 -27.37 25.40 0.28
N GLU A 141 -28.64 25.58 0.68
CA GLU A 141 -29.23 26.89 0.99
C GLU A 141 -29.03 27.95 -0.13
N GLY A 142 -29.07 27.52 -1.39
CA GLY A 142 -28.82 28.39 -2.54
C GLY A 142 -27.36 28.79 -2.74
N LYS A 143 -26.43 28.26 -1.95
CA LYS A 143 -24.99 28.34 -2.21
C LYS A 143 -24.58 27.18 -3.10
N HIS A 144 -23.95 27.53 -4.20
CA HIS A 144 -23.44 26.59 -5.18
C HIS A 144 -21.99 26.27 -4.82
N GLN A 145 -21.66 24.99 -4.70
CA GLN A 145 -20.30 24.50 -4.51
C GLN A 145 -19.95 23.58 -5.68
N TYR A 146 -18.80 23.84 -6.29
CA TYR A 146 -18.27 23.05 -7.39
C TYR A 146 -16.89 22.54 -6.99
N ASP A 147 -16.73 21.23 -7.09
CA ASP A 147 -15.47 20.55 -6.83
C ASP A 147 -14.91 20.07 -8.18
N PRO A 148 -13.77 20.60 -8.63
CA PRO A 148 -13.20 20.23 -9.91
C PRO A 148 -12.74 18.76 -9.91
N GLY A 149 -12.89 18.10 -11.06
CA GLY A 149 -12.35 16.76 -11.25
C GLY A 149 -10.85 16.81 -11.56
N VAL A 150 -10.11 15.83 -11.05
CA VAL A 150 -8.67 15.65 -11.29
C VAL A 150 -8.45 14.24 -11.82
N GLN A 151 -7.61 14.10 -12.85
CA GLN A 151 -7.14 12.82 -13.33
C GLN A 151 -5.68 12.96 -13.70
N MET A 152 -4.83 12.20 -13.01
CA MET A 152 -3.41 12.11 -13.29
C MET A 152 -3.07 10.66 -13.60
N ASP A 153 -2.21 10.44 -14.61
CA ASP A 153 -1.85 9.12 -15.11
C ASP A 153 -0.34 8.88 -15.00
N PHE A 154 0.04 7.64 -14.67
CA PHE A 154 1.42 7.18 -14.58
C PHE A 154 1.55 5.82 -15.28
N ARG A 155 2.54 5.68 -16.14
CA ARG A 155 2.80 4.44 -16.89
C ARG A 155 3.98 3.68 -16.27
N ALA A 156 3.76 2.40 -16.00
CA ALA A 156 4.79 1.45 -15.60
C ALA A 156 4.95 0.37 -16.68
N GLU A 157 6.16 0.25 -17.24
CA GLU A 157 6.46 -0.84 -18.18
C GLU A 157 6.45 -2.18 -17.45
N VAL A 158 5.80 -3.18 -18.06
CA VAL A 158 5.86 -4.56 -17.57
C VAL A 158 6.90 -5.26 -18.42
N GLU A 159 8.15 -5.24 -17.96
CA GLU A 159 9.26 -5.92 -18.65
C GLU A 159 9.09 -7.46 -18.61
N GLU A 160 10.17 -8.23 -18.79
CA GLU A 160 10.11 -9.71 -18.74
C GLU A 160 9.64 -10.25 -17.37
N GLN A 161 9.66 -9.43 -16.31
CA GLN A 161 9.24 -9.80 -14.97
C GLN A 161 7.75 -9.61 -14.76
N SER A 162 7.11 -10.59 -14.14
CA SER A 162 5.66 -10.57 -13.83
C SER A 162 5.29 -9.59 -12.71
N TYR A 163 6.27 -9.05 -12.00
CA TYR A 163 6.06 -8.24 -10.81
C TYR A 163 6.85 -6.94 -10.88
N GLY A 164 6.45 -5.97 -10.09
CA GLY A 164 7.14 -4.72 -9.95
C GLY A 164 6.52 -3.83 -8.88
N TYR A 165 7.19 -2.71 -8.64
CA TYR A 165 6.74 -1.69 -7.72
C TYR A 165 7.20 -0.31 -8.20
N SER A 166 6.51 0.72 -7.76
CA SER A 166 6.91 2.11 -7.95
C SER A 166 6.42 2.95 -6.77
N PRO A 167 7.21 3.92 -6.27
CA PRO A 167 6.61 5.00 -5.48
C PRO A 167 5.56 5.72 -6.32
N ILE A 168 4.56 6.32 -5.68
CA ILE A 168 3.63 7.19 -6.41
C ILE A 168 4.39 8.40 -6.97
N PRO A 169 4.02 8.93 -8.15
CA PRO A 169 4.69 10.08 -8.77
C PRO A 169 4.73 11.31 -7.86
N PRO A 170 5.78 12.16 -7.91
CA PRO A 170 5.87 13.37 -7.09
C PRO A 170 4.65 14.29 -7.22
N GLU A 171 4.09 14.45 -8.43
CA GLU A 171 2.88 15.24 -8.63
C GLU A 171 1.65 14.66 -7.90
N TRP A 172 1.58 13.34 -7.73
CA TRP A 172 0.53 12.71 -6.92
C TRP A 172 0.79 12.94 -5.44
N GLN A 173 2.05 12.91 -5.01
CA GLN A 173 2.43 13.18 -3.62
C GLN A 173 1.99 14.59 -3.21
N GLU A 174 2.35 15.59 -4.02
CA GLU A 174 1.96 16.99 -3.79
C GLU A 174 0.44 17.15 -3.75
N TYR A 175 -0.27 16.49 -4.68
CA TYR A 175 -1.73 16.54 -4.74
C TYR A 175 -2.39 15.90 -3.51
N VAL A 176 -1.94 14.70 -3.13
CA VAL A 176 -2.46 13.98 -1.96
C VAL A 176 -2.18 14.75 -0.68
N GLU A 177 -0.97 15.32 -0.54
CA GLU A 177 -0.63 16.15 0.61
C GLU A 177 -1.55 17.37 0.72
N ALA A 178 -1.77 18.07 -0.40
CA ALA A 178 -2.67 19.23 -0.45
C ALA A 178 -4.12 18.86 -0.12
N GLU A 179 -4.64 17.76 -0.67
CA GLU A 179 -5.99 17.27 -0.36
C GLU A 179 -6.12 16.85 1.10
N ASN A 180 -5.13 16.14 1.66
CA ASN A 180 -5.12 15.76 3.07
C ASN A 180 -5.14 17.01 3.97
N GLN A 181 -4.29 18.01 3.70
CA GLN A 181 -4.29 19.28 4.45
C GLN A 181 -5.63 20.03 4.34
N GLN A 182 -6.22 20.07 3.14
CA GLN A 182 -7.53 20.67 2.94
C GLN A 182 -8.62 19.93 3.73
N MET A 183 -8.60 18.59 3.71
CA MET A 183 -9.53 17.76 4.46
C MET A 183 -9.40 17.99 5.97
N GLU A 184 -8.17 18.05 6.50
CA GLU A 184 -7.91 18.37 7.91
C GLU A 184 -8.46 19.75 8.29
N ALA A 185 -8.27 20.76 7.44
CA ALA A 185 -8.80 22.10 7.66
C ALA A 185 -10.33 22.19 7.55
N MET A 186 -10.93 21.28 6.77
CA MET A 186 -12.38 21.19 6.56
C MET A 186 -13.07 20.24 7.54
N LYS A 187 -12.33 19.55 8.43
CA LYS A 187 -12.91 18.62 9.41
C LYS A 187 -14.03 19.32 10.19
N PRO A 188 -15.29 18.87 10.03
CA PRO A 188 -16.37 19.35 10.87
C PRO A 188 -16.06 19.02 12.33
N ASP A 189 -16.75 19.68 13.26
CA ASP A 189 -16.80 19.22 14.65
C ASP A 189 -17.03 17.69 14.66
N PRO A 190 -16.29 16.90 15.47
CA PRO A 190 -16.39 15.44 15.47
C PRO A 190 -17.81 14.91 15.65
N PHE A 191 -18.73 15.72 16.17
CA PHE A 191 -20.17 15.42 16.23
C PHE A 191 -20.87 15.34 14.85
N PHE A 192 -20.35 16.03 13.83
CA PHE A 192 -20.93 16.14 12.49
C PHE A 192 -20.09 15.48 11.38
N ALA A 193 -18.92 14.93 11.72
CA ALA A 193 -17.99 14.34 10.76
C ALA A 193 -18.61 13.24 9.86
N GLY A 194 -19.62 12.51 10.36
CA GLY A 194 -20.30 11.45 9.59
C GLY A 194 -21.33 11.94 8.56
N PHE A 195 -21.72 13.22 8.58
CA PHE A 195 -22.72 13.76 7.66
C PHE A 195 -22.13 14.34 6.37
N PHE A 196 -20.83 14.67 6.40
CA PHE A 196 -20.12 15.29 5.28
C PHE A 196 -18.83 14.53 5.03
N PRO A 197 -18.91 13.30 4.46
CA PRO A 197 -17.71 12.62 4.04
C PRO A 197 -17.01 13.49 2.98
N PRO A 198 -15.70 13.78 3.15
CA PRO A 198 -14.98 14.57 2.17
C PRO A 198 -14.99 13.88 0.81
N THR A 199 -14.93 14.66 -0.27
CA THR A 199 -14.71 14.11 -1.61
C THR A 199 -13.36 13.40 -1.63
N GLN A 200 -13.37 12.07 -1.69
CA GLN A 200 -12.15 11.27 -1.70
C GLN A 200 -11.70 11.06 -3.14
N TYR A 201 -10.42 11.35 -3.40
CA TYR A 201 -9.76 10.79 -4.57
C TYR A 201 -9.65 9.26 -4.40
N TYR A 202 -9.48 8.54 -5.50
CA TYR A 202 -9.21 7.10 -5.48
C TYR A 202 -8.13 6.76 -6.50
N PHE A 203 -7.49 5.61 -6.30
CA PHE A 203 -6.54 5.07 -7.24
C PHE A 203 -7.18 4.05 -8.16
N GLY A 204 -6.85 4.16 -9.46
CA GLY A 204 -7.31 3.24 -10.47
C GLY A 204 -6.17 2.72 -11.33
N TRP A 205 -6.46 1.73 -12.16
CA TRP A 205 -5.47 1.16 -13.07
C TRP A 205 -6.09 0.57 -14.33
N GLN A 206 -5.25 0.43 -15.35
CA GLN A 206 -5.52 -0.25 -16.61
C GLN A 206 -4.31 -1.12 -16.97
N SER A 207 -4.58 -2.29 -17.53
CA SER A 207 -3.59 -3.13 -18.21
C SER A 207 -3.71 -2.97 -19.71
N ILE A 208 -2.58 -2.73 -20.36
CA ILE A 208 -2.48 -2.64 -21.81
C ILE A 208 -1.64 -3.81 -22.29
N SER A 209 -2.22 -4.67 -23.13
CA SER A 209 -1.49 -5.77 -23.76
C SER A 209 -0.72 -5.30 -25.00
N LYS A 210 0.22 -6.11 -25.50
CA LYS A 210 1.09 -5.77 -26.65
C LYS A 210 0.36 -5.49 -27.97
N ASN A 211 -0.90 -5.89 -28.07
CA ASN A 211 -1.81 -5.58 -29.19
C ASN A 211 -2.58 -4.25 -28.99
N GLY A 212 -2.38 -3.56 -27.87
CA GLY A 212 -3.02 -2.29 -27.53
C GLY A 212 -4.42 -2.40 -26.90
N THR A 213 -4.89 -3.59 -26.54
CA THR A 213 -6.21 -3.76 -25.92
C THR A 213 -6.17 -3.52 -24.41
N ILE A 214 -7.20 -2.84 -23.88
CA ILE A 214 -7.41 -2.68 -22.44
C ILE A 214 -8.36 -3.79 -21.99
N GLU A 215 -7.82 -4.75 -21.24
CA GLU A 215 -8.59 -5.89 -20.72
C GLU A 215 -8.22 -6.15 -19.27
N TYR A 216 -9.22 -6.55 -18.48
CA TYR A 216 -8.97 -7.03 -17.12
C TYR A 216 -8.21 -8.36 -17.19
N PRO A 217 -7.05 -8.50 -16.52
CA PRO A 217 -6.25 -9.72 -16.62
C PRO A 217 -6.99 -10.93 -16.04
N SER A 218 -7.38 -11.88 -16.90
CA SER A 218 -8.20 -13.04 -16.52
C SER A 218 -7.34 -14.29 -16.35
N TYR A 219 -6.73 -14.50 -15.17
CA TYR A 219 -5.95 -15.74 -14.94
C TYR A 219 -5.66 -16.04 -13.46
N PRO A 220 -5.57 -17.31 -13.01
CA PRO A 220 -6.49 -18.43 -13.25
C PRO A 220 -7.59 -18.52 -12.18
N ASP A 221 -7.51 -17.72 -11.11
CA ASP A 221 -8.47 -17.69 -10.01
C ASP A 221 -8.77 -16.22 -9.66
N ASN A 222 -9.98 -15.76 -9.98
CA ASN A 222 -10.46 -14.44 -9.57
C ASN A 222 -10.96 -14.42 -8.12
N ASN A 223 -10.94 -15.57 -7.45
CA ASN A 223 -11.26 -15.73 -6.03
C ASN A 223 -10.02 -15.45 -5.16
N GLY A 224 -9.38 -14.30 -5.40
CA GLY A 224 -8.21 -13.87 -4.64
C GLY A 224 -8.51 -13.84 -3.14
N PHE A 225 -7.64 -14.47 -2.35
CA PHE A 225 -7.71 -14.38 -0.90
C PHE A 225 -6.81 -13.23 -0.45
N GLY A 226 -7.40 -12.26 0.26
CA GLY A 226 -6.69 -11.16 0.90
C GLY A 226 -6.78 -11.26 2.42
N SER A 227 -5.65 -11.21 3.12
CA SER A 227 -5.61 -10.77 4.51
C SER A 227 -5.21 -9.29 4.52
N GLY A 228 -6.18 -8.40 4.68
CA GLY A 228 -5.94 -6.96 4.68
C GLY A 228 -5.04 -6.54 5.83
N GLY A 229 -4.04 -5.70 5.53
CA GLY A 229 -3.35 -4.88 6.52
C GLY A 229 -4.05 -3.52 6.64
N GLN A 230 -3.84 -2.77 7.73
CA GLN A 230 -4.54 -1.49 7.95
C GLN A 230 -4.20 -0.39 6.92
N SER A 231 -3.21 -0.61 6.05
CA SER A 231 -2.69 0.44 5.17
C SER A 231 -2.52 0.01 3.70
N THR A 232 -3.27 -0.99 3.25
CA THR A 232 -3.31 -1.40 1.84
C THR A 232 -4.60 -0.93 1.18
N GLU A 233 -4.51 -0.38 -0.03
CA GLU A 233 -5.65 0.02 -0.86
C GLU A 233 -5.60 -0.72 -2.21
N ASP A 234 -6.67 -1.42 -2.56
CA ASP A 234 -6.78 -2.06 -3.87
C ASP A 234 -7.11 -1.02 -4.94
N LEU A 235 -6.44 -1.09 -6.09
CA LEU A 235 -6.71 -0.14 -7.18
C LEU A 235 -7.92 -0.60 -7.98
N ARG A 236 -8.81 0.35 -8.27
CA ARG A 236 -9.99 0.11 -9.12
C ARG A 236 -9.56 -0.10 -10.57
N PHE A 237 -9.92 -1.23 -11.17
CA PHE A 237 -9.75 -1.37 -12.62
C PHE A 237 -10.69 -0.41 -13.36
N LEU A 238 -10.16 0.35 -14.31
CA LEU A 238 -10.92 1.38 -15.04
C LEU A 238 -11.19 0.94 -16.48
N ASN A 239 -12.44 0.97 -16.89
CA ASN A 239 -12.79 0.80 -18.30
C ASN A 239 -12.48 2.08 -19.09
N GLU A 240 -12.45 1.97 -20.42
CA GLU A 240 -12.21 3.12 -21.31
C GLU A 240 -13.17 4.30 -21.08
N ASN A 241 -14.39 4.03 -20.62
CA ASN A 241 -15.40 5.06 -20.34
C ASN A 241 -15.22 5.76 -18.98
N GLU A 242 -14.35 5.25 -18.12
CA GLU A 242 -14.10 5.78 -16.77
C GLU A 242 -12.86 6.69 -16.73
N VAL A 243 -12.07 6.71 -17.81
CA VAL A 243 -10.89 7.55 -17.97
C VAL A 243 -11.24 8.70 -18.91
N TYR A 244 -11.00 9.95 -18.48
CA TYR A 244 -11.12 11.11 -19.34
C TYR A 244 -10.09 11.03 -20.48
N GLN A 245 -10.57 10.99 -21.72
CA GLN A 245 -9.74 11.08 -22.91
C GLN A 245 -9.26 12.52 -23.10
N LYS A 246 -7.94 12.70 -23.27
CA LYS A 246 -7.30 14.00 -23.54
C LYS A 246 -7.55 14.45 -24.98
#